data_AF-A0A5C7FQB3-F1
#
_entry.id   AF-A0A5C7FQB3-F1
#
_cell.length_a   1.000
_cell.length_b   1.000
_cell.length_c   1.000
_cell.angle_alpha   90.00
_cell.angle_beta   90.00
_cell.angle_gamma   90.00
#
_symmetry.space_group_name_H-M   'P 1'
#
loop_
_entity.id
_entity.type
_entity.pdbx_description
1 polymer ?
#
loop_
_entity_poly.entity_id
_entity_poly.type
_entity_poly.pdbx_seq_one_letter_code
_entity_poly.pdbx_strand_id
1 'polypeptide(L)'
;MLLHPYNPTWPDHFRQIADILTAAAGDHLVTIHHIGSTAVPGLAAKPIIDIDIEFSGEEKLQLIIAALGQAGYYHNGDQGIPGREVFRRRTDVSFHTVLDTIPHHLYACSSDNAELHRHLRFRDSLRSDEKARATYENIKQEIATLAGQERKAYARIKEERARGFIEAVLKEG
;
A
#
# COMPACT_ATOMS: atom_id res chain seq x y z
N MET A 1 12.68 12.19 11.45
CA MET A 1 13.22 11.31 10.41
C MET A 1 12.06 10.74 9.63
N LEU A 2 12.13 10.70 8.30
CA LEU A 2 11.02 10.30 7.43
C LEU A 2 10.82 8.77 7.42
N LEU A 3 11.92 8.03 7.46
CA LEU A 3 11.93 6.57 7.56
C LEU A 3 12.16 6.17 9.01
N HIS A 4 11.48 5.11 9.43
CA HIS A 4 11.63 4.51 10.74
C HIS A 4 12.12 3.06 10.59
N PRO A 5 12.87 2.54 11.57
CA PRO A 5 13.16 1.11 11.65
C PRO A 5 11.87 0.29 11.55
N TYR A 6 11.99 -0.95 11.08
CA TYR A 6 10.85 -1.85 11.00
C TYR A 6 10.14 -1.95 12.35
N ASN A 7 8.82 -1.77 12.36
CA ASN A 7 8.00 -1.92 13.55
C ASN A 7 7.20 -3.24 13.47
N PRO A 8 7.39 -4.17 14.43
CA PRO A 8 6.67 -5.44 14.43
C PRO A 8 5.16 -5.31 14.65
N THR A 9 4.63 -4.13 14.99
CA THR A 9 3.18 -3.90 15.08
C THR A 9 2.51 -3.59 13.73
N TRP A 10 3.28 -3.32 12.66
CA TRP A 10 2.70 -3.01 11.35
C TRP A 10 1.80 -4.12 10.77
N PRO A 11 2.13 -5.42 10.89
CA PRO A 11 1.21 -6.49 10.52
C PRO A 11 -0.10 -6.47 11.31
N ASP A 12 -0.07 -6.13 12.60
CA ASP A 12 -1.29 -6.02 13.42
C ASP A 12 -2.11 -4.79 13.05
N HIS A 13 -1.46 -3.68 12.69
CA HIS A 13 -2.13 -2.50 12.17
C HIS A 13 -2.86 -2.80 10.86
N PHE A 14 -2.18 -3.51 9.94
CA PHE A 14 -2.80 -3.99 8.71
C PHE A 14 -4.01 -4.88 9.01
N ARG A 15 -3.86 -5.86 9.91
CA ARG A 15 -4.94 -6.80 10.24
C ARG A 15 -6.19 -6.09 10.77
N GLN A 16 -6.00 -5.13 11.68
CA GLN A 16 -7.12 -4.31 12.19
C GLN A 16 -7.85 -3.54 11.09
N ILE A 17 -7.12 -2.95 10.13
CA ILE A 17 -7.76 -2.27 9.00
C ILE A 17 -8.45 -3.29 8.09
N ALA A 18 -7.80 -4.40 7.76
CA ALA A 18 -8.33 -5.44 6.90
C ALA A 18 -9.64 -6.03 7.46
N ASP A 19 -9.71 -6.31 8.76
CA ASP A 19 -10.92 -6.84 9.42
C ASP A 19 -12.12 -5.89 9.25
N ILE A 20 -11.89 -4.57 9.38
CA ILE A 20 -12.94 -3.56 9.17
C ILE A 20 -13.38 -3.50 7.71
N LEU A 21 -12.43 -3.54 6.77
CA LEU A 21 -12.72 -3.50 5.34
C LEU A 21 -13.45 -4.78 4.88
N THR A 22 -13.06 -5.94 5.40
CA THR A 22 -13.74 -7.22 5.17
C THR A 22 -15.15 -7.20 5.76
N ALA A 23 -15.35 -6.65 6.97
CA ALA A 23 -16.69 -6.50 7.54
C ALA A 23 -17.57 -5.55 6.72
N ALA A 24 -16.99 -4.51 6.11
CA ALA A 24 -17.73 -3.55 5.30
C ALA A 24 -18.10 -4.09 3.92
N ALA A 25 -17.15 -4.72 3.21
CA ALA A 25 -17.30 -5.08 1.79
C ALA A 25 -17.49 -6.60 1.54
N GLY A 26 -17.24 -7.45 2.53
CA GLY A 26 -17.61 -8.88 2.55
C GLY A 26 -17.30 -9.64 1.27
N ASP A 27 -18.33 -10.32 0.74
CA ASP A 27 -18.29 -11.18 -0.46
C ASP A 27 -18.09 -10.41 -1.78
N HIS A 28 -17.81 -9.11 -1.71
CA HIS A 28 -17.40 -8.32 -2.88
C HIS A 28 -15.89 -8.36 -3.10
N LEU A 29 -15.15 -8.76 -2.06
CA LEU A 29 -13.70 -8.88 -2.09
C LEU A 29 -13.28 -10.29 -2.53
N VAL A 30 -12.20 -10.38 -3.29
CA VAL A 30 -11.46 -11.64 -3.44
C VAL A 30 -10.55 -11.82 -2.22
N THR A 31 -9.77 -10.79 -1.89
CA THR A 31 -8.89 -10.76 -0.72
C THR A 31 -8.39 -9.33 -0.45
N ILE A 32 -7.68 -9.13 0.67
CA ILE A 32 -7.02 -7.88 1.03
C ILE A 32 -5.54 -8.17 1.27
N HIS A 33 -4.66 -7.40 0.64
CA HIS A 33 -3.22 -7.59 0.68
C HIS A 33 -2.52 -6.47 1.45
N HIS A 34 -1.66 -6.84 2.39
CA HIS A 34 -0.65 -5.93 2.93
C HIS A 34 0.47 -5.81 1.91
N ILE A 35 0.69 -4.61 1.40
CA ILE A 35 1.72 -4.31 0.39
C ILE A 35 2.69 -3.23 0.90
N GLY A 36 3.62 -2.83 0.03
CA GLY A 36 4.58 -1.79 0.33
C GLY A 36 5.66 -2.20 1.34
N SER A 37 6.44 -1.23 1.82
CA SER A 37 7.59 -1.54 2.68
C SER A 37 7.20 -2.02 4.08
N THR A 38 6.04 -1.60 4.61
CA THR A 38 5.60 -2.02 5.95
C THR A 38 5.17 -3.49 6.00
N ALA A 39 4.91 -4.09 4.83
CA ALA A 39 4.63 -5.52 4.68
C ALA A 39 5.89 -6.39 4.70
N VAL A 40 7.10 -5.82 4.65
CA VAL A 40 8.36 -6.58 4.59
C VAL A 40 9.05 -6.55 5.97
N PRO A 41 9.09 -7.66 6.71
CA PRO A 41 9.77 -7.73 7.99
C PRO A 41 11.23 -7.29 7.89
N GLY A 42 11.68 -6.48 8.86
CA GLY A 42 13.05 -5.98 8.92
C GLY A 42 13.38 -4.80 7.99
N LEU A 43 12.42 -4.33 7.17
CA LEU A 43 12.65 -3.21 6.25
C LEU A 43 12.17 -1.86 6.84
N ALA A 44 13.06 -0.88 6.93
CA ALA A 44 12.73 0.47 7.35
C ALA A 44 11.74 1.14 6.38
N ALA A 45 10.76 1.89 6.88
CA ALA A 45 9.69 2.45 6.06
C ALA A 45 9.16 3.77 6.62
N LYS A 46 8.41 4.51 5.80
CA LYS A 46 7.45 5.48 6.34
C LYS A 46 6.39 4.69 7.12
N PRO A 47 5.93 5.15 8.29
CA PRO A 47 4.94 4.44 9.10
C PRO A 47 3.53 4.63 8.55
N ILE A 48 3.32 4.15 7.32
CA ILE A 48 2.04 4.19 6.59
C ILE A 48 1.81 2.78 6.04
N ILE A 49 0.66 2.19 6.34
CA ILE A 49 0.28 0.88 5.80
C ILE A 49 -0.20 1.07 4.37
N ASP A 50 0.31 0.29 3.42
CA ASP A 50 -0.19 0.29 2.05
C ASP A 50 -1.04 -0.98 1.85
N ILE A 51 -2.25 -0.82 1.29
CA ILE A 51 -3.26 -1.88 1.20
C ILE A 51 -3.84 -1.94 -0.21
N ASP A 52 -3.86 -3.14 -0.79
CA ASP A 52 -4.62 -3.43 -2.01
C ASP A 52 -5.80 -4.34 -1.66
N ILE A 53 -7.02 -3.90 -1.98
CA ILE A 53 -8.20 -4.76 -2.06
C ILE A 53 -8.20 -5.41 -3.44
N GLU A 54 -8.27 -6.73 -3.50
CA GLU A 54 -8.43 -7.44 -4.76
C GLU A 54 -9.92 -7.74 -5.00
N PHE A 55 -10.39 -7.52 -6.23
CA PHE A 55 -11.76 -7.82 -6.66
C PHE A 55 -11.80 -8.39 -8.08
N SER A 56 -12.93 -8.99 -8.46
CA SER A 56 -13.13 -9.51 -9.82
C SER A 56 -14.41 -8.97 -10.44
N GLY A 57 -14.28 -8.24 -11.55
CA GLY A 57 -15.39 -7.66 -12.30
C GLY A 57 -15.83 -6.26 -11.85
N GLU A 58 -16.28 -5.45 -12.81
CA GLU A 58 -16.68 -4.05 -12.60
C GLU A 58 -17.87 -3.91 -11.63
N GLU A 59 -18.81 -4.85 -11.65
CA GLU A 59 -19.95 -4.84 -10.73
C GLU A 59 -19.49 -4.87 -9.26
N LYS A 60 -18.45 -5.66 -8.96
CA LYS A 60 -17.88 -5.74 -7.61
C LYS A 60 -17.22 -4.44 -7.20
N LEU A 61 -16.57 -3.73 -8.12
CA LEU A 61 -15.99 -2.41 -7.83
C LEU A 61 -17.06 -1.43 -7.36
N GLN A 62 -18.21 -1.36 -8.04
CA GLN A 62 -19.29 -0.45 -7.65
C GLN A 62 -19.84 -0.78 -6.25
N LEU A 63 -19.97 -2.07 -5.93
CA LEU A 63 -20.38 -2.53 -4.59
C LEU A 63 -19.34 -2.19 -3.52
N ILE A 64 -18.04 -2.33 -3.83
CA ILE A 64 -16.94 -1.92 -2.95
C ILE A 64 -16.97 -0.41 -2.71
N ILE A 65 -17.15 0.40 -3.75
CA ILE A 65 -17.25 1.86 -3.63
C ILE A 65 -18.38 2.24 -2.68
N ALA A 66 -19.56 1.64 -2.84
CA ALA A 66 -20.71 1.90 -1.97
C ALA A 66 -20.44 1.47 -0.51
N ALA A 67 -19.91 0.26 -0.31
CA ALA A 67 -19.60 -0.29 1.01
C ALA A 67 -18.55 0.54 1.76
N LEU A 68 -17.43 0.85 1.09
CA LEU A 68 -16.37 1.69 1.66
C LEU A 68 -16.85 3.12 1.89
N GLY A 69 -17.80 3.61 1.09
CA GLY A 69 -18.52 4.84 1.32
C GLY A 69 -19.17 4.90 2.71
N GLN A 70 -19.86 3.83 3.11
CA GLN A 70 -20.46 3.71 4.45
C GLN A 70 -19.40 3.61 5.55
N ALA A 71 -18.24 3.02 5.25
CA ALA A 71 -17.12 3.00 6.18
C ALA A 71 -16.41 4.36 6.30
N GLY A 72 -16.79 5.39 5.51
CA GLY A 72 -16.23 6.74 5.54
C GLY A 72 -15.10 7.00 4.54
N TYR A 73 -14.94 6.15 3.52
CA TYR A 73 -14.05 6.43 2.39
C TYR A 73 -14.78 7.15 1.27
N TYR A 74 -14.02 7.78 0.38
CA TYR A 74 -14.49 8.15 -0.95
C TYR A 74 -13.53 7.63 -2.01
N HIS A 75 -14.10 7.25 -3.15
CA HIS A 75 -13.37 6.85 -4.34
C HIS A 75 -12.78 8.09 -5.02
N ASN A 76 -11.48 8.05 -5.30
CA ASN A 76 -10.69 9.15 -5.85
C ASN A 76 -10.07 8.77 -7.20
N GLY A 77 -10.80 7.93 -7.98
CA GLY A 77 -10.40 7.43 -9.29
C GLY A 77 -9.10 6.62 -9.28
N ASP A 78 -8.58 6.35 -10.48
CA ASP A 78 -7.39 5.53 -10.72
C ASP A 78 -6.06 6.32 -10.65
N GLN A 79 -6.16 7.66 -10.66
CA GLN A 79 -5.04 8.61 -10.71
C GLN A 79 -4.05 8.31 -11.85
N GLY A 80 -4.55 7.87 -13.00
CA GLY A 80 -3.77 7.59 -14.20
C GLY A 80 -3.12 6.20 -14.21
N ILE A 81 -3.49 5.31 -13.29
CA ILE A 81 -3.08 3.90 -13.29
C ILE A 81 -4.33 3.02 -13.47
N PRO A 82 -4.68 2.63 -14.71
CA PRO A 82 -5.91 1.90 -14.99
C PRO A 82 -6.10 0.65 -14.13
N GLY A 83 -7.29 0.52 -13.54
CA GLY A 83 -7.67 -0.61 -12.71
C GLY A 83 -7.03 -0.64 -11.32
N ARG A 84 -6.34 0.43 -10.89
CA ARG A 84 -5.86 0.63 -9.51
C ARG A 84 -6.57 1.83 -8.89
N GLU A 85 -7.75 1.58 -8.36
CA GLU A 85 -8.65 2.58 -7.81
C GLU A 85 -8.16 3.07 -6.44
N VAL A 86 -8.13 4.37 -6.22
CA VAL A 86 -7.62 4.97 -4.98
C VAL A 86 -8.78 5.38 -4.08
N PHE A 87 -8.67 5.05 -2.79
CA PHE A 87 -9.62 5.46 -1.76
C PHE A 87 -8.98 6.39 -0.73
N ARG A 88 -9.76 7.35 -0.24
CA ARG A 88 -9.34 8.35 0.74
C ARG A 88 -10.37 8.45 1.87
N ARG A 89 -9.91 8.72 3.08
CA ARG A 89 -10.76 8.88 4.28
C ARG A 89 -11.46 10.25 4.28
N ARG A 90 -12.74 10.28 4.65
CA ARG A 90 -13.49 11.49 5.02
C ARG A 90 -13.52 11.63 6.54
N THR A 91 -12.50 12.27 7.11
CA THR A 91 -12.38 12.44 8.56
C THR A 91 -13.29 13.54 9.12
N ASP A 92 -13.88 14.35 8.25
CA ASP A 92 -14.78 15.46 8.56
C ASP A 92 -16.23 15.02 8.81
N VAL A 93 -16.62 13.84 8.36
CA VAL A 93 -18.00 13.32 8.50
C VAL A 93 -18.13 12.39 9.71
N SER A 94 -17.17 11.49 9.90
CA SER A 94 -17.20 10.52 11.01
C SER A 94 -15.80 10.02 11.30
N PHE A 95 -15.45 9.99 12.58
CA PHE A 95 -14.18 9.46 13.06
C PHE A 95 -14.32 7.98 13.42
N HIS A 96 -13.42 7.16 12.88
CA HIS A 96 -13.27 5.75 13.22
C HIS A 96 -11.93 5.54 13.91
N THR A 97 -11.95 4.99 15.13
CA THR A 97 -10.78 4.86 16.02
C THR A 97 -9.59 4.16 15.37
N VAL A 98 -9.80 3.09 14.60
CA VAL A 98 -8.74 2.41 13.83
C VAL A 98 -8.38 3.15 12.54
N LEU A 99 -9.34 3.31 11.61
CA LEU A 99 -9.09 3.84 10.27
C LEU A 99 -8.52 5.28 10.27
N ASP A 100 -8.84 6.08 11.29
CA ASP A 100 -8.38 7.47 11.36
C ASP A 100 -7.18 7.68 12.30
N THR A 101 -6.74 6.64 13.02
CA THR A 101 -5.52 6.68 13.85
C THR A 101 -4.35 5.96 13.20
N ILE A 102 -4.61 4.88 12.46
CA ILE A 102 -3.57 4.13 11.75
C ILE A 102 -3.39 4.75 10.35
N PRO A 103 -2.25 5.42 10.05
CA PRO A 103 -2.04 6.01 8.75
C PRO A 103 -1.94 4.93 7.68
N HIS A 104 -2.74 5.04 6.61
CA HIS A 104 -2.73 4.06 5.55
C HIS A 104 -3.10 4.67 4.19
N HIS A 105 -2.68 3.98 3.13
CA HIS A 105 -3.21 4.14 1.78
C HIS A 105 -4.08 2.93 1.46
N LEU A 106 -5.17 3.18 0.75
CA LEU A 106 -6.10 2.14 0.33
C LEU A 106 -6.29 2.22 -1.17
N TYR A 107 -6.06 1.08 -1.82
CA TYR A 107 -6.30 0.86 -3.23
C TYR A 107 -7.27 -0.31 -3.42
N ALA A 108 -7.97 -0.34 -4.55
CA ALA A 108 -8.65 -1.54 -5.03
C ALA A 108 -8.17 -1.86 -6.45
N CYS A 109 -7.82 -3.12 -6.68
CA CYS A 109 -7.28 -3.61 -7.93
C CYS A 109 -8.10 -4.80 -8.43
N SER A 110 -8.35 -4.86 -9.74
CA SER A 110 -8.90 -6.08 -10.35
C SER A 110 -7.89 -7.23 -10.22
N SER A 111 -8.36 -8.48 -10.13
CA SER A 111 -7.50 -9.67 -9.99
C SER A 111 -6.49 -9.85 -11.13
N ASP A 112 -6.76 -9.30 -12.32
CA ASP A 112 -5.88 -9.30 -13.49
C ASP A 112 -5.00 -8.05 -13.60
N ASN A 113 -5.04 -7.16 -12.60
CA ASN A 113 -4.32 -5.90 -12.63
C ASN A 113 -2.80 -6.09 -12.49
N ALA A 114 -2.04 -5.51 -13.44
CA ALA A 114 -0.59 -5.61 -13.44
C ALA A 114 0.07 -4.97 -12.21
N GLU A 115 -0.48 -3.86 -11.68
CA GLU A 115 0.07 -3.20 -10.49
C GLU A 115 -0.16 -4.01 -9.21
N LEU A 116 -1.31 -4.69 -9.07
CA LEU A 116 -1.51 -5.65 -7.97
C LEU A 116 -0.41 -6.70 -7.98
N HIS A 117 -0.22 -7.37 -9.12
CA HIS A 117 0.82 -8.40 -9.25
C HIS A 117 2.23 -7.84 -9.05
N ARG A 118 2.47 -6.59 -9.46
CA ARG A 118 3.75 -5.89 -9.26
C ARG A 118 4.00 -5.65 -7.77
N HIS A 119 3.01 -5.18 -7.02
CA HIS A 119 3.11 -4.97 -5.58
C HIS A 119 3.38 -6.29 -4.83
N LEU A 120 2.62 -7.35 -5.15
CA LEU A 120 2.76 -8.65 -4.50
C LEU A 120 4.12 -9.28 -4.78
N ARG A 121 4.54 -9.35 -6.06
CA ARG A 121 5.85 -9.91 -6.43
C ARG A 121 6.98 -9.14 -5.77
N PHE A 122 6.97 -7.81 -5.84
CA PHE A 122 8.03 -7.02 -5.21
C PHE A 122 8.10 -7.22 -3.70
N ARG A 123 6.95 -7.23 -3.01
CA ARG A 123 6.88 -7.52 -1.56
C ARG A 123 7.48 -8.89 -1.26
N ASP A 124 7.06 -9.91 -2.00
CA ASP A 124 7.44 -11.30 -1.72
C ASP A 124 8.91 -11.55 -2.04
N SER A 125 9.44 -11.01 -3.13
CA SER A 125 10.88 -11.03 -3.43
C SER A 125 11.71 -10.41 -2.30
N LEU A 126 11.31 -9.26 -1.77
CA LEU A 126 12.02 -8.63 -0.65
C LEU A 126 11.88 -9.39 0.68
N ARG A 127 10.83 -10.19 0.85
CA ARG A 127 10.66 -11.06 2.04
C ARG A 127 11.58 -12.28 1.96
N SER A 128 11.82 -12.80 0.76
CA SER A 128 12.66 -13.99 0.54
C SER A 128 14.14 -13.69 0.33
N ASP A 129 14.50 -12.47 -0.06
CA ASP A 129 15.89 -12.07 -0.33
C ASP A 129 16.35 -10.93 0.60
N GLU A 130 17.17 -11.30 1.59
CA GLU A 130 17.77 -10.37 2.54
C GLU A 130 18.71 -9.34 1.86
N LYS A 131 19.45 -9.75 0.82
CA LYS A 131 20.35 -8.86 0.10
C LYS A 131 19.57 -7.81 -0.68
N ALA A 132 18.52 -8.22 -1.40
CA ALA A 132 17.63 -7.30 -2.09
C ALA A 132 16.96 -6.34 -1.10
N ARG A 133 16.49 -6.84 0.05
CA ARG A 133 15.93 -6.01 1.13
C ARG A 133 16.91 -4.95 1.63
N ALA A 134 18.16 -5.34 1.91
CA ALA A 134 19.21 -4.42 2.36
C ALA A 134 19.56 -3.37 1.28
N THR A 135 19.68 -3.76 0.02
CA THR A 135 19.90 -2.83 -1.09
C THR A 135 18.76 -1.83 -1.21
N TYR A 136 17.51 -2.29 -1.12
CA TYR A 136 16.35 -1.41 -1.17
C TYR A 136 16.27 -0.44 0.01
N GLU A 137 16.67 -0.89 1.20
CA GLU A 137 16.77 -0.03 2.37
C GLU A 137 17.77 1.11 2.16
N ASN A 138 18.99 0.79 1.70
CA ASN A 138 20.03 1.79 1.42
C ASN A 138 19.56 2.83 0.40
N ILE A 139 18.95 2.38 -0.71
CA ILE A 139 18.36 3.27 -1.72
C ILE A 139 17.37 4.24 -1.06
N LYS A 140 16.48 3.74 -0.19
CA LYS A 140 15.49 4.59 0.48
C LYS A 140 16.13 5.58 1.45
N GLN A 141 17.18 5.20 2.17
CA GLN A 141 17.89 6.11 3.08
C GLN A 141 18.60 7.22 2.31
N GLU A 142 19.25 6.90 1.19
CA GLU A 142 19.86 7.89 0.30
C GLU A 142 18.81 8.87 -0.23
N ILE A 143 17.66 8.36 -0.70
CA ILE A 143 16.55 9.20 -1.16
C ILE A 143 16.02 10.09 -0.03
N ALA A 144 15.88 9.58 1.19
CA ALA A 144 15.41 10.36 2.34
C ALA A 144 16.36 11.53 2.66
N THR A 145 17.67 11.30 2.56
CA THR A 145 18.69 12.34 2.69
C THR A 145 18.60 13.37 1.56
N LEU A 146 18.54 12.94 0.31
CA LEU A 146 18.43 13.82 -0.87
C LEU A 146 17.15 14.66 -0.85
N ALA A 147 16.06 14.11 -0.33
CA ALA A 147 14.78 14.79 -0.19
C ALA A 147 14.73 15.79 0.98
N GLY A 148 15.80 15.92 1.77
CA GLY A 148 15.79 16.73 2.99
C GLY A 148 14.75 16.27 4.00
N GLN A 149 14.43 14.97 4.01
CA GLN A 149 13.37 14.36 4.83
C GLN A 149 11.94 14.87 4.53
N GLU A 150 11.73 15.57 3.41
CA GLU A 150 10.42 16.09 2.99
C GLU A 150 9.63 15.02 2.22
N ARG A 151 8.34 14.87 2.54
CA ARG A 151 7.49 13.76 2.07
C ARG A 151 7.24 13.81 0.56
N LYS A 152 6.93 14.98 -0.01
CA LYS A 152 6.62 15.13 -1.44
C LYS A 152 7.88 14.95 -2.29
N ALA A 153 8.99 15.56 -1.89
CA ALA A 153 10.30 15.41 -2.51
C ALA A 153 10.75 13.94 -2.47
N TYR A 154 10.57 13.25 -1.35
CA TYR A 154 10.89 11.84 -1.23
C TYR A 154 10.07 10.98 -2.20
N ALA A 155 8.76 11.20 -2.30
CA ALA A 155 7.91 10.44 -3.20
C ALA A 155 8.36 10.60 -4.67
N ARG A 156 8.61 11.84 -5.10
CA ARG A 156 9.10 12.15 -6.45
C ARG A 156 10.45 11.51 -6.75
N ILE A 157 11.44 11.71 -5.88
CA ILE A 157 12.80 11.17 -6.08
C ILE A 157 12.78 9.62 -6.04
N LYS A 158 11.93 9.03 -5.20
CA LYS A 158 11.81 7.56 -5.11
C LYS A 158 11.28 6.96 -6.40
N GLU A 159 10.28 7.58 -7.03
CA GLU A 159 9.73 7.12 -8.30
C GLU A 159 10.79 7.02 -9.39
N GLU A 160 11.76 7.96 -9.40
CA GLU A 160 12.86 7.96 -10.36
C GLU A 160 13.97 6.98 -9.96
N ARG A 161 14.49 7.08 -8.72
CA ARG A 161 15.72 6.40 -8.30
C ARG A 161 15.53 4.92 -7.93
N ALA A 162 14.36 4.53 -7.43
CA ALA A 162 14.10 3.15 -7.08
C ALA A 162 13.64 2.30 -8.26
N ARG A 163 13.25 2.92 -9.39
CA ARG A 163 12.64 2.25 -10.55
C ARG A 163 13.49 1.10 -11.07
N GLY A 164 14.75 1.37 -11.41
CA GLY A 164 15.64 0.35 -12.00
C GLY A 164 15.87 -0.84 -11.07
N PHE A 165 15.98 -0.60 -9.76
CA PHE A 165 16.09 -1.69 -8.78
C PHE A 165 14.80 -2.51 -8.69
N ILE A 166 13.65 -1.85 -8.62
CA ILE A 166 12.35 -2.55 -8.57
C ILE A 166 12.15 -3.41 -9.82
N GLU A 167 12.45 -2.87 -11.01
CA GLU A 167 12.37 -3.60 -12.27
C GLU A 167 13.33 -4.79 -12.34
N ALA A 168 14.53 -4.67 -11.78
CA ALA A 168 15.48 -5.79 -11.71
C ALA A 168 14.94 -6.92 -10.83
N VAL A 169 14.46 -6.60 -9.61
CA VAL A 169 13.87 -7.59 -8.69
C VAL A 169 12.68 -8.32 -9.32
N LEU A 170 11.83 -7.60 -10.08
CA LEU A 170 10.66 -8.17 -10.73
C LEU A 170 10.96 -9.04 -11.96
N LYS A 171 12.19 -9.02 -12.49
CA LYS A 171 12.63 -9.89 -13.60
C LYS A 171 13.24 -11.21 -13.12
N GLU A 172 13.71 -11.25 -11.87
CA GLU A 172 14.43 -12.40 -11.30
C GLU A 172 13.51 -13.42 -10.63
N GLY A 173 12.22 -13.12 -10.46
CA GLY A 173 11.18 -14.01 -9.89
C GLY A 173 10.05 -14.30 -10.87
#